data_AF-A0A173TZF1-F1
#
_entry.id   AF-A0A173TZF1-F1
#
_cell.length_a   1.000
_cell.length_b   1.000
_cell.length_c   1.000
_cell.angle_alpha   90.00
_cell.angle_beta   90.00
_cell.angle_gamma   90.00
#
_symmetry.space_group_name_H-M   'P 1'
#
loop_
_entity.id
_entity.type
_entity.pdbx_description
1 polymer ?
#
loop_
_entity_poly.entity_id
_entity_poly.type
_entity_poly.pdbx_seq_one_letter_code
_entity_poly.pdbx_strand_id
1 'polypeptide(L)'
;MMKDMIDKRNERERIARSIIKYWNVNYIPRTQADFGMQKQTAEAENAQDQTMDPNMQEDYNKATNAYSGKYGQEKDLDEVTKDQIDKILHEKAEHIHQLFENGGVE
;
A
#
# COMPACT_ATOMS: atom_id res chain seq x y z
N MET A 1 30.39 27.07 4.36
CA MET A 1 29.77 26.34 5.48
C MET A 1 30.20 24.88 5.42
N MET A 2 30.61 24.30 6.54
CA MET A 2 30.98 22.88 6.62
C MET A 2 29.72 22.05 6.42
N LYS A 3 29.68 21.25 5.36
CA LYS A 3 28.50 20.44 5.02
C LYS A 3 28.39 19.30 6.04
N ASP A 4 27.32 19.30 6.84
CA ASP A 4 27.10 18.36 7.93
C ASP A 4 27.22 16.91 7.41
N MET A 5 27.87 16.06 8.19
CA MET A 5 27.99 14.64 7.90
C MET A 5 26.62 13.96 7.91
N ILE A 6 25.69 14.48 8.71
CA ILE A 6 24.29 14.03 8.74
C ILE A 6 23.61 14.32 7.39
N ASP A 7 23.73 15.54 6.86
CA ASP A 7 23.14 15.92 5.58
C ASP A 7 23.66 15.06 4.42
N LYS A 8 24.96 14.76 4.41
CA LYS A 8 25.56 13.88 3.40
C LYS A 8 25.01 12.47 3.46
N ARG A 9 24.78 11.93 4.66
CA ARG A 9 24.18 10.60 4.84
C ARG A 9 22.74 10.60 4.37
N ASN A 10 21.95 11.58 4.81
CA ASN A 10 20.54 11.68 4.46
C ASN A 10 20.35 11.82 2.94
N GLU A 11 21.19 12.60 2.27
CA GLU A 11 21.14 12.75 0.81
C GLU A 11 21.48 11.44 0.08
N ARG A 12 22.48 10.69 0.58
CA ARG A 12 22.84 9.37 0.03
C ARG A 12 21.68 8.37 0.18
N GLU A 13 21.05 8.33 1.35
CA GLU A 13 19.90 7.45 1.60
C GLU A 13 18.69 7.83 0.75
N ARG A 14 18.42 9.14 0.60
CA ARG A 14 17.35 9.67 -0.24
C ARG A 14 17.52 9.25 -1.69
N ILE A 15 18.73 9.39 -2.23
CA ILE A 15 19.03 8.99 -3.62
C ILE A 15 18.97 7.46 -3.77
N ALA A 16 19.52 6.71 -2.81
CA ALA A 16 19.50 5.25 -2.85
C ALA A 16 18.07 4.67 -2.86
N ARG A 17 17.17 5.26 -2.05
CA ARG A 17 15.76 4.86 -1.93
C ARG A 17 14.86 5.43 -3.05
N SER A 18 15.35 6.34 -3.88
CA SER A 18 14.56 6.92 -4.97
C SER A 18 14.14 5.86 -5.99
N ILE A 19 12.85 5.87 -6.35
CA ILE A 19 12.29 5.05 -7.44
C ILE A 19 12.84 5.56 -8.79
N ILE A 20 12.96 6.87 -8.93
CA ILE A 20 13.53 7.52 -10.12
C ILE A 20 15.05 7.47 -10.01
N LYS A 21 15.70 6.83 -10.98
CA LYS A 21 17.15 6.65 -11.02
C LYS A 21 17.81 7.72 -11.89
N TYR A 22 18.94 8.25 -11.46
CA TYR A 22 19.61 9.38 -12.13
C TYR A 22 20.00 9.07 -13.58
N TRP A 23 20.30 7.80 -13.91
CA TRP A 23 20.61 7.37 -15.27
C TRP A 23 19.37 7.26 -16.17
N ASN A 24 18.17 7.20 -15.59
CA ASN A 24 16.88 7.14 -16.29
C ASN A 24 16.25 8.52 -16.50
N VAL A 25 16.94 9.61 -16.14
CA VAL A 25 16.43 10.98 -16.29
C VAL A 25 17.09 11.64 -17.50
N ASN A 26 16.26 12.09 -18.45
CA ASN A 26 16.69 12.97 -19.52
C ASN A 26 16.31 14.42 -19.17
N TYR A 27 17.28 15.34 -19.19
CA TYR A 27 17.03 16.75 -18.89
C TYR A 27 16.46 17.47 -20.11
N ILE A 28 15.18 17.83 -20.02
CA ILE A 28 14.49 18.60 -21.06
C ILE A 28 14.53 20.10 -20.67
N PRO A 29 14.94 21.01 -21.58
CA PRO A 29 14.89 22.45 -21.33
C PRO A 29 13.47 22.90 -20.95
N ARG A 30 13.36 23.79 -19.98
CA ARG A 30 12.07 24.24 -19.42
C ARG A 30 11.11 24.78 -20.50
N THR A 31 11.65 25.45 -21.52
CA THR A 31 10.90 25.95 -22.68
C THR A 31 10.24 24.85 -23.52
N GLN A 32 10.78 23.63 -23.53
CA GLN A 32 10.21 22.47 -24.24
C GLN A 32 9.27 21.66 -23.33
N ALA A 33 9.51 21.68 -22.01
CA ALA A 33 8.67 21.01 -21.02
C ALA A 33 7.25 21.60 -20.95
N ASP A 34 7.12 22.93 -21.08
CA ASP A 34 5.81 23.61 -21.03
C ASP A 34 4.90 23.21 -22.21
N PHE A 35 5.46 23.00 -23.40
CA PHE A 35 4.71 22.49 -24.56
C PHE A 35 4.39 20.99 -24.45
N GLY A 36 5.24 20.21 -23.78
CA GLY A 36 5.02 18.79 -23.54
C GLY A 36 3.90 18.52 -22.51
N MET A 37 3.83 19.35 -21.46
CA MET A 37 2.79 19.21 -20.42
C MET A 37 1.38 19.45 -20.95
N GLN A 38 1.17 20.45 -21.82
CA GLN A 38 -0.16 20.70 -22.41
C GLN A 38 -0.68 19.53 -23.26
N LYS A 39 0.21 18.80 -23.96
CA LYS A 39 -0.18 17.63 -24.75
C LYS A 39 -0.44 16.40 -23.88
N GLN A 40 0.38 16.18 -22.85
CA GLN A 40 0.22 15.04 -21.95
C GLN A 40 -1.02 15.14 -21.06
N THR A 41 -1.43 16.35 -20.65
CA THR A 41 -2.68 16.51 -19.87
C THR A 41 -3.92 16.16 -20.69
N ALA A 42 -3.95 16.48 -21.98
CA ALA A 42 -5.08 16.14 -22.86
C ALA A 42 -5.15 14.63 -23.19
N GLU A 43 -4.01 13.96 -23.29
CA GLU A 43 -3.95 12.50 -23.53
C GLU A 43 -4.19 11.68 -22.24
N ALA A 44 -3.75 12.17 -21.08
CA ALA A 44 -3.97 11.51 -19.79
C ALA A 44 -5.44 11.55 -19.37
N GLU A 45 -6.15 12.65 -19.59
CA GLU A 45 -7.60 12.74 -19.35
C GLU A 45 -8.39 11.80 -20.26
N ASN A 46 -7.93 11.55 -21.49
CA ASN A 46 -8.59 10.63 -22.43
C ASN A 46 -8.29 9.14 -22.14
N ALA A 47 -7.11 8.82 -21.61
CA ALA A 47 -6.71 7.45 -21.26
C ALA A 47 -7.26 6.97 -19.90
N GLN A 48 -7.56 7.89 -18.99
CA GLN A 48 -8.15 7.56 -17.69
C GLN A 48 -9.61 7.08 -17.82
N ASP A 49 -10.33 7.53 -18.85
CA ASP A 49 -11.70 7.09 -19.17
C ASP A 49 -11.76 5.73 -19.89
N GLN A 50 -10.65 5.28 -20.50
CA GLN A 50 -10.61 4.04 -21.30
C GLN A 50 -9.99 2.82 -20.57
N THR A 51 -9.46 3.00 -19.36
CA THR A 51 -8.80 1.92 -18.59
C THR A 51 -9.56 1.51 -17.32
N MET A 52 -10.73 2.09 -17.07
CA MET A 52 -11.64 1.66 -16.01
C MET A 52 -12.24 0.31 -16.40
N ASP A 53 -11.61 -0.78 -15.97
CA ASP A 53 -12.26 -2.08 -15.88
C ASP A 53 -13.51 -1.92 -14.98
N PRO A 54 -14.72 -2.24 -15.46
CA PRO A 54 -15.96 -2.00 -14.71
C PRO A 54 -16.00 -2.73 -13.35
N ASN A 55 -15.13 -3.73 -13.15
CA ASN A 55 -15.03 -4.49 -11.92
C ASN A 55 -14.19 -3.80 -10.82
N MET A 56 -13.35 -2.81 -11.17
CA MET A 56 -12.56 -2.06 -10.19
C MET A 56 -13.40 -1.11 -9.33
N GLN A 57 -14.62 -0.77 -9.77
CA GLN A 57 -15.49 0.14 -9.03
C GLN A 57 -16.05 -0.50 -7.74
N GLU A 58 -16.17 -1.83 -7.69
CA GLU A 58 -16.67 -2.54 -6.50
C GLU A 58 -15.70 -2.49 -5.32
N ASP A 59 -14.40 -2.42 -5.58
CA ASP A 59 -13.34 -2.48 -4.56
C ASP A 59 -12.90 -1.11 -4.05
N TYR A 60 -13.52 -0.06 -4.57
CA TYR A 60 -13.20 1.31 -4.23
C TYR A 60 -13.94 1.75 -2.96
N ASN A 61 -13.18 2.00 -1.89
CA ASN A 61 -13.73 2.58 -0.67
C ASN A 61 -13.70 4.12 -0.75
N LYS A 62 -14.89 4.72 -0.91
CA LYS A 62 -15.06 6.19 -0.94
C LYS A 62 -14.67 6.89 0.36
N ALA A 63 -14.80 6.24 1.51
CA ALA A 63 -14.50 6.85 2.81
C ALA A 63 -12.99 6.99 3.05
N THR A 64 -12.20 6.07 2.51
CA THR A 64 -10.73 6.05 2.68
C THR A 64 -9.98 6.48 1.42
N ASN A 65 -10.70 6.81 0.34
CA ASN A 65 -10.16 7.17 -0.98
C ASN A 65 -9.12 6.15 -1.49
N ALA A 66 -9.36 4.87 -1.22
CA ALA A 66 -8.41 3.79 -1.46
C ALA A 66 -9.14 2.55 -1.99
N TYR A 67 -8.44 1.79 -2.83
CA TYR A 67 -8.90 0.48 -3.29
C TYR A 67 -8.57 -0.56 -2.22
N SER A 68 -9.60 -1.17 -1.66
CA SER A 68 -9.45 -2.37 -0.84
C SER A 68 -9.57 -3.54 -1.79
N GLY A 69 -8.44 -4.13 -2.20
CA GLY A 69 -8.49 -5.37 -2.98
C GLY A 69 -9.34 -6.43 -2.26
N LYS A 70 -9.82 -7.43 -3.00
CA LYS A 70 -10.64 -8.58 -2.53
C LYS A 70 -9.92 -9.50 -1.50
N TYR A 71 -9.03 -8.98 -0.68
CA TYR A 71 -8.31 -9.73 0.35
C TYR A 71 -9.30 -10.36 1.34
N GLY A 72 -9.30 -11.69 1.45
CA GLY A 72 -10.24 -12.45 2.28
C GLY A 72 -11.59 -12.77 1.64
N GLN A 73 -11.79 -12.51 0.34
CA GLN A 73 -13.01 -12.93 -0.37
C GLN A 73 -12.95 -14.36 -0.90
N GLU A 74 -11.75 -14.91 -1.12
CA GLU A 74 -11.61 -16.34 -1.41
C GLU A 74 -12.00 -17.14 -0.17
N LYS A 75 -13.14 -17.83 -0.28
CA LYS A 75 -13.67 -18.75 0.74
C LYS A 75 -13.00 -20.13 0.70
N ASP A 76 -11.98 -20.29 -0.14
CA ASP A 76 -11.27 -21.55 -0.38
C ASP A 76 -10.23 -21.81 0.73
N LEU A 77 -10.65 -21.64 1.98
CA LEU A 77 -9.95 -22.22 3.11
C LEU A 77 -10.18 -23.74 3.05
N ASP A 78 -9.12 -24.49 2.78
CA ASP A 78 -9.09 -25.95 2.89
C ASP A 78 -9.69 -26.38 4.25
N GLU A 79 -10.41 -27.50 4.29
CA GLU A 79 -11.10 -28.01 5.50
C GLU A 79 -10.12 -28.14 6.67
N VAL A 80 -8.90 -28.60 6.39
CA VAL A 80 -7.80 -28.71 7.37
C VAL A 80 -7.44 -27.36 7.99
N THR A 81 -7.49 -26.28 7.20
CA THR A 81 -7.14 -24.94 7.67
C THR A 81 -8.25 -24.33 8.52
N LYS A 82 -9.52 -24.68 8.24
CA LYS A 82 -10.67 -24.27 9.08
C LYS A 82 -10.61 -24.91 10.46
N ASP A 83 -10.40 -26.23 10.51
CA ASP A 83 -10.32 -26.97 11.78
C ASP A 83 -9.16 -26.46 12.66
N GLN A 84 -8.02 -26.12 12.06
CA GLN A 84 -6.89 -25.55 12.78
C GLN A 84 -7.21 -24.17 13.36
N ILE A 85 -7.90 -23.31 12.61
CA ILE A 85 -8.34 -21.99 13.09
C ILE A 85 -9.32 -22.14 14.25
N ASP A 86 -10.31 -23.02 14.11
CA ASP A 86 -11.33 -23.26 15.14
C ASP A 86 -10.71 -23.78 16.45
N LYS A 87 -9.74 -24.70 16.34
CA LYS A 87 -8.97 -25.18 17.49
C LYS A 87 -8.22 -24.05 18.20
N ILE A 88 -7.50 -23.20 17.45
CA ILE A 88 -6.75 -22.07 18.01
C ILE A 88 -7.69 -21.07 18.69
N LEU A 89 -8.86 -20.81 18.10
CA LEU A 89 -9.85 -19.89 18.67
C LEU A 89 -10.42 -20.45 19.99
N HIS A 90 -10.72 -21.74 20.03
CA HIS A 90 -11.23 -22.38 21.23
C HIS A 90 -10.19 -22.41 22.36
N GLU A 91 -8.94 -22.78 22.07
CA GLU A 91 -7.83 -22.75 23.05
C GLU A 91 -7.61 -21.35 23.63
N LYS A 92 -7.70 -20.30 22.79
CA LYS A 92 -7.58 -18.91 23.25
C LYS A 92 -8.74 -18.49 24.15
N ALA A 93 -9.96 -18.89 23.82
CA ALA A 93 -11.13 -18.59 24.65
C ALA A 93 -11.00 -19.26 26.02
N GLU A 94 -10.64 -20.53 26.06
CA GLU A 94 -10.40 -21.29 27.29
C GLU A 94 -9.27 -20.67 28.13
N HIS A 95 -8.17 -20.25 27.51
CA HIS A 95 -7.08 -19.57 28.23
C HIS A 95 -7.54 -18.23 28.82
N ILE A 96 -8.34 -17.46 28.09
CA ILE A 96 -8.93 -16.22 28.61
C ILE A 96 -9.84 -16.52 29.80
N HIS A 97 -10.69 -17.56 29.72
CA HIS A 97 -11.52 -17.99 30.84
C HIS A 97 -10.70 -18.42 32.05
N GLN A 98 -9.65 -19.21 31.86
CA GLN A 98 -8.73 -19.61 32.93
C GLN A 98 -7.99 -18.44 33.57
N LEU A 99 -7.65 -17.39 32.81
CA LEU A 99 -7.06 -16.17 33.37
C LEU A 99 -8.05 -15.42 34.27
N PHE A 100 -9.34 -15.42 33.94
CA PHE A 100 -10.36 -14.83 34.79
C PHE A 100 -10.71 -15.69 36.02
N GLU A 101 -10.64 -17.02 35.90
CA GLU A 101 -10.87 -17.95 37.01
C GLU A 101 -9.68 -18.01 37.99
N ASN A 102 -8.45 -17.99 37.48
CA ASN A 102 -7.22 -18.05 38.29
C ASN A 102 -6.67 -16.67 38.67
N GLY A 103 -7.15 -15.60 38.02
CA GLY A 103 -6.77 -14.21 38.25
C GLY A 103 -7.87 -13.42 38.95
N GLY A 104 -8.61 -14.07 39.86
CA GLY A 104 -9.39 -13.37 40.87
C GLY A 104 -8.51 -12.32 41.53
N VAL A 105 -8.82 -11.07 41.23
CA VAL A 105 -8.17 -9.88 41.79
C VAL A 105 -8.38 -9.93 43.30
N GLU A 106 -7.34 -10.31 44.05
CA GLU A 106 -7.16 -9.84 45.42
C GLU A 106 -6.57 -8.43 45.40
#